data_AF-F8PGF1-F1
#
_entry.id   AF-F8PGF1-F1
#
_cell.length_a   1.000
_cell.length_b   1.000
_cell.length_c   1.000
_cell.angle_alpha   90.00
_cell.angle_beta   90.00
_cell.angle_gamma   90.00
#
_symmetry.space_group_name_H-M   'P 1'
#
loop_
_entity.id
_entity.type
_entity.pdbx_description
1 polymer ?
#
loop_
_entity_poly.entity_id
_entity_poly.type
_entity_poly.pdbx_seq_one_letter_code
_entity_poly.pdbx_strand_id
1 'polypeptide(L)'
;MLASIANLASQLEELQLIQCSLLPGELFTFILPSDDTAIWDSLLESVSSPLEADAPLPAQARFEIKLTGAKVWFEIELPRNYPDAGTKPQISIKGEDISRSEQEHWQDVVREKMAGFNVNEFLVYQLISILIPMVHDDMESTSKVSLDLPPTTSLPTPKPYHALLTSHHLISPNKRRSLQQWSSELSISGFAKVGYPGVIYAEGMQENVEELQWLALKVRFIEALGKENRDTGKLLLPKWMEFEKVGQVVEEMRNRGREEYITEMGIGSVGLGGP
;
A
#
# COMPACT_ATOMS: atom_id res chain seq x y z
N MET A 1 12.05 28.23 -10.49
CA MET A 1 10.60 28.23 -10.18
C MET A 1 9.92 26.98 -10.74
N LEU A 2 9.95 26.75 -12.07
CA LEU A 2 9.34 25.55 -12.68
C LEU A 2 9.85 24.21 -12.13
N ALA A 3 11.17 24.03 -11.94
CA ALA A 3 11.74 22.82 -11.34
C ALA A 3 11.26 22.59 -9.89
N SER A 4 11.04 23.67 -9.13
CA SER A 4 10.54 23.57 -7.74
C SER A 4 9.08 23.13 -7.67
N ILE A 5 8.27 23.46 -8.69
CA ILE A 5 6.86 23.05 -8.76
C ILE A 5 6.76 21.59 -9.19
N ALA A 6 7.57 21.15 -10.15
CA ALA A 6 7.63 19.74 -10.57
C ALA A 6 8.08 18.84 -9.40
N ASN A 7 9.11 19.25 -8.66
CA ASN A 7 9.57 18.52 -7.48
C ASN A 7 8.51 18.47 -6.38
N LEU A 8 7.81 19.59 -6.14
CA LEU A 8 6.70 19.63 -5.19
C LEU A 8 5.57 18.69 -5.59
N ALA A 9 5.19 18.64 -6.87
CA ALA A 9 4.18 17.71 -7.37
C ALA A 9 4.61 16.24 -7.11
N SER A 10 5.85 15.88 -7.44
CA SER A 10 6.38 14.54 -7.16
C SER A 10 6.39 14.20 -5.67
N GLN A 11 6.74 15.15 -4.81
CA GLN A 11 6.68 14.96 -3.35
C GLN A 11 5.26 14.76 -2.86
N LEU A 12 4.31 15.55 -3.34
CA LEU A 12 2.90 15.41 -2.99
C LEU A 12 2.32 14.06 -3.42
N GLU A 13 2.62 13.62 -4.63
CA GLU A 13 2.24 12.29 -5.12
C GLU A 13 2.81 11.19 -4.22
N GLU A 14 4.09 11.29 -3.84
CA GLU A 14 4.72 10.32 -2.94
C GLU A 14 4.09 10.29 -1.55
N LEU A 15 3.87 11.46 -0.95
CA LEU A 15 3.26 11.58 0.38
C LEU A 15 1.83 11.04 0.38
N GLN A 16 1.07 11.34 -0.68
CA GLN A 16 -0.29 10.80 -0.84
C GLN A 16 -0.26 9.28 -0.97
N LEU A 17 0.70 8.72 -1.71
CA LEU A 17 0.88 7.26 -1.82
C LEU A 17 1.19 6.63 -0.46
N ILE A 18 2.04 7.26 0.34
CA ILE A 18 2.36 6.81 1.70
C ILE A 18 1.10 6.87 2.58
N GLN A 19 0.39 8.00 2.64
CA GLN A 19 -0.83 8.11 3.45
C GLN A 19 -1.90 7.08 3.07
N CYS A 20 -2.01 6.77 1.77
CA CYS A 20 -2.94 5.75 1.27
C CYS A 20 -2.46 4.31 1.56
N SER A 21 -1.18 4.10 1.88
CA SER A 21 -0.61 2.78 2.12
C SER A 21 -0.69 2.32 3.56
N LEU A 22 -0.86 3.22 4.52
CA LEU A 22 -0.79 2.91 5.93
C LEU A 22 -2.01 2.11 6.39
N LEU A 23 -1.75 1.07 7.19
CA LEU A 23 -2.75 0.21 7.81
C LEU A 23 -3.27 0.81 9.13
N PRO A 24 -4.41 0.31 9.67
CA PRO A 24 -4.84 0.68 11.01
C PRO A 24 -3.73 0.44 12.04
N GLY A 25 -3.37 1.49 12.78
CA GLY A 25 -2.28 1.46 13.75
C GLY A 25 -0.95 1.99 13.23
N GLU A 26 -0.80 2.19 11.92
CA GLU A 26 0.32 2.90 11.30
C GLU A 26 -0.06 4.37 11.10
N LEU A 27 0.67 5.28 11.75
CA LEU A 27 0.32 6.68 11.86
C LEU A 27 1.32 7.53 11.09
N PHE A 28 0.82 8.33 10.14
CA PHE A 28 1.58 9.41 9.51
C PHE A 28 1.34 10.71 10.27
N THR A 29 2.38 11.47 10.60
CA THR A 29 2.24 12.77 11.26
C THR A 29 3.32 13.74 10.80
N PHE A 30 2.92 14.95 10.38
CA PHE A 30 3.89 16.01 10.05
C PHE A 30 4.58 16.53 11.32
N ILE A 31 5.90 16.73 11.23
CA ILE A 31 6.74 17.30 12.29
C ILE A 31 7.13 18.72 11.86
N LEU A 32 6.11 19.54 11.65
CA LEU A 32 6.24 20.92 11.17
C LEU A 32 5.45 21.87 12.09
N PRO A 33 5.77 23.17 12.10
CA PRO A 33 4.92 24.17 12.73
C PRO A 33 3.48 24.09 12.19
N SER A 34 2.48 24.40 13.03
CA SER A 34 1.06 24.24 12.67
C SER A 34 0.67 24.96 11.38
N ASP A 35 1.26 26.13 11.12
CA ASP A 35 1.01 26.89 9.89
C ASP A 35 1.51 26.15 8.64
N ASP A 36 2.69 25.51 8.72
CA ASP A 36 3.28 24.74 7.62
C ASP A 36 2.56 23.41 7.41
N THR A 37 2.13 22.76 8.48
CA THR A 37 1.32 21.54 8.42
C THR A 37 0.01 21.80 7.68
N ALA A 38 -0.69 22.91 7.99
CA ALA A 38 -1.93 23.27 7.32
C ALA A 38 -1.76 23.50 5.81
N ILE A 39 -0.60 24.04 5.38
CA ILE A 39 -0.27 24.19 3.96
C ILE A 39 -0.09 22.81 3.32
N TRP A 40 0.66 21.90 3.94
CA TRP A 40 0.84 20.55 3.42
C TRP A 40 -0.47 19.76 3.35
N ASP A 41 -1.33 19.85 4.37
CA ASP A 41 -2.64 19.20 4.37
C ASP A 41 -3.52 19.76 3.24
N SER A 42 -3.57 21.08 3.06
CA SER A 42 -4.32 21.71 1.97
C SER A 42 -3.79 21.29 0.59
N LEU A 43 -2.47 21.16 0.44
CA LEU A 43 -1.85 20.68 -0.80
C LEU A 43 -2.16 19.20 -1.05
N LEU A 44 -2.15 18.37 0.00
CA LEU A 44 -2.47 16.94 -0.07
C LEU A 44 -3.95 16.68 -0.43
N GLU A 45 -4.86 17.52 0.05
CA GLU A 45 -6.28 17.50 -0.32
C GLU A 45 -6.50 17.92 -1.78
N SER A 46 -5.61 18.75 -2.33
CA SER A 46 -5.74 19.32 -3.68
C SER A 46 -4.82 18.70 -4.73
N VAL A 47 -4.11 17.59 -4.43
CA VAL A 47 -3.17 16.90 -5.37
C VAL A 47 -3.82 16.52 -6.70
N SER A 48 -5.14 16.28 -6.71
CA SER A 48 -5.89 15.96 -7.94
C SER A 48 -6.18 17.17 -8.83
N SER A 49 -5.84 18.39 -8.37
CA SER A 49 -6.03 19.66 -9.08
C SER A 49 -4.69 20.24 -9.53
N PRO A 50 -4.64 20.99 -10.64
CA PRO A 50 -3.42 21.68 -11.05
C PRO A 50 -2.95 22.65 -9.95
N LEU A 51 -1.68 22.58 -9.58
CA LEU A 51 -1.06 23.56 -8.69
C LEU A 51 -1.18 24.96 -9.29
N GLU A 52 -1.87 25.86 -8.59
CA GLU A 52 -1.95 27.27 -9.00
C GLU A 52 -0.58 27.95 -8.87
N ALA A 53 -0.24 28.80 -9.84
CA ALA A 53 1.07 29.45 -9.90
C ALA A 53 1.37 30.37 -8.69
N ASP A 54 0.34 30.82 -7.99
CA ASP A 54 0.42 31.72 -6.83
C ASP A 54 0.30 31.00 -5.49
N ALA A 55 0.25 29.65 -5.48
CA ALA A 55 0.17 28.89 -4.22
C ALA A 55 1.43 29.13 -3.37
N PRO A 56 1.29 29.34 -2.04
CA PRO A 56 2.43 29.53 -1.15
C PRO A 56 3.29 28.26 -1.17
N LEU A 57 4.60 28.43 -1.43
CA LEU A 57 5.54 27.32 -1.40
C LEU A 57 5.67 26.82 0.05
N PRO A 58 5.42 25.53 0.31
CA PRO A 58 5.49 25.01 1.66
C PRO A 58 6.93 25.01 2.20
N ALA A 59 7.05 24.86 3.52
CA ALA A 59 8.29 24.44 4.14
C ALA A 59 8.73 23.06 3.66
N GLN A 60 9.99 22.72 3.91
CA GLN A 60 10.53 21.41 3.58
C GLN A 60 9.73 20.30 4.28
N ALA A 61 9.32 19.26 3.57
CA ALA A 61 8.49 18.22 4.16
C ALA A 61 9.28 17.44 5.23
N ARG A 62 8.71 17.34 6.44
CA ARG A 62 9.23 16.54 7.53
C ARG A 62 8.08 15.84 8.24
N PHE A 63 8.15 14.53 8.37
CA PHE A 63 7.07 13.72 8.92
C PHE A 63 7.63 12.48 9.61
N GLU A 64 6.83 11.88 10.49
CA GLU A 64 7.09 10.58 11.07
C GLU A 64 6.04 9.55 10.67
N ILE A 65 6.48 8.29 10.70
CA ILE A 65 5.64 7.11 10.57
C ILE A 65 5.84 6.27 11.83
N LYS A 66 4.79 6.17 12.65
CA LYS A 66 4.79 5.46 13.92
C LYS A 66 3.80 4.31 13.90
N LEU A 67 4.23 3.15 14.38
CA LEU A 67 3.36 1.99 14.57
C LEU A 67 2.85 1.97 16.01
N THR A 68 1.56 1.73 16.19
CA THR A 68 0.92 1.67 17.50
C THR A 68 1.46 0.47 18.26
N GLY A 69 2.11 0.72 19.40
CA GLY A 69 2.77 -0.32 20.20
C GLY A 69 4.21 -0.62 19.79
N ALA A 70 4.71 -0.06 18.69
CA ALA A 70 6.12 -0.16 18.33
C ALA A 70 6.97 0.75 19.22
N LYS A 71 8.14 0.24 19.61
CA LYS A 71 9.17 1.03 20.29
C LYS A 71 9.97 1.91 19.33
N VAL A 72 9.96 1.58 18.03
CA VAL A 72 10.73 2.25 16.99
C VAL A 72 9.78 2.95 16.02
N TRP A 73 10.17 4.14 15.53
CA TRP A 73 9.50 4.84 14.46
C TRP A 73 10.48 5.54 13.53
N PHE A 74 9.98 5.90 12.34
CA PHE A 74 10.78 6.52 11.29
C PHE A 74 10.47 8.01 11.22
N GLU A 75 11.51 8.83 11.17
CA GLU A 75 11.40 10.26 10.89
C GLU A 75 12.05 10.54 9.53
N ILE A 76 11.31 11.17 8.63
CA ILE A 76 11.69 11.39 7.24
C ILE A 76 11.69 12.88 6.94
N GLU A 77 12.75 13.35 6.29
CA GLU A 77 12.89 14.71 5.80
C GLU A 77 13.18 14.68 4.29
N LEU A 78 12.32 15.35 3.51
CA LEU A 78 12.45 15.43 2.04
C LEU A 78 13.06 16.77 1.66
N PRO A 79 14.27 16.82 1.08
CA PRO A 79 14.84 18.06 0.55
C PRO A 79 13.93 18.72 -0.48
N ARG A 80 13.92 20.05 -0.57
CA ARG A 80 13.07 20.79 -1.54
C ARG A 80 13.34 20.42 -3.01
N ASN A 81 14.54 19.95 -3.30
CA ASN A 81 14.97 19.51 -4.62
C ASN A 81 14.79 18.00 -4.85
N TYR A 82 14.32 17.24 -3.85
CA TYR A 82 13.96 15.85 -4.09
C TYR A 82 12.72 15.76 -5.02
N PRO A 83 12.69 14.88 -6.03
CA PRO A 83 13.60 13.75 -6.29
C PRO A 83 14.69 14.00 -7.35
N ASP A 84 15.22 15.22 -7.51
CA ASP A 84 16.29 15.53 -8.48
C ASP A 84 17.51 14.61 -8.34
N ALA A 85 18.22 14.39 -9.46
CA ALA A 85 19.41 13.55 -9.51
C ALA A 85 20.47 13.99 -8.46
N GLY A 86 20.83 13.07 -7.56
CA GLY A 86 21.82 13.31 -6.50
C GLY A 86 21.23 13.82 -5.18
N THR A 87 19.91 14.04 -5.11
CA THR A 87 19.21 14.37 -3.87
C THR A 87 18.64 13.11 -3.24
N LYS A 88 18.75 12.99 -1.91
CA LYS A 88 18.24 11.83 -1.17
C LYS A 88 17.42 12.30 0.04
N PRO A 89 16.34 11.58 0.37
CA PRO A 89 15.62 11.82 1.61
C PRO A 89 16.52 11.45 2.79
N GLN A 90 16.39 12.19 3.89
CA GLN A 90 17.03 11.84 5.15
C GLN A 90 16.03 11.04 5.98
N ILE A 91 16.40 9.81 6.35
CA ILE A 91 15.58 8.93 7.18
C ILE A 91 16.33 8.68 8.48
N SER A 92 15.70 8.98 9.60
CA SER A 92 16.23 8.82 10.95
C SER A 92 15.38 7.84 11.75
N ILE A 93 16.05 6.97 12.50
CA ILE A 93 15.38 6.04 13.42
C ILE A 93 15.25 6.69 14.80
N LYS A 94 14.02 6.73 15.30
CA LYS A 94 13.69 7.15 16.66
C LYS A 94 13.12 5.97 17.42
N GLY A 95 13.23 6.00 18.74
CA GLY A 95 12.59 5.00 19.57
C GLY A 95 12.42 5.41 21.02
N GLU A 96 11.53 4.70 21.69
CA GLU A 96 11.20 4.82 23.10
C GLU A 96 11.68 3.55 23.79
N ASP A 97 12.56 3.70 24.79
CA ASP A 97 13.18 2.60 25.54
C ASP A 97 13.89 1.56 24.66
N ILE A 98 14.50 2.00 23.56
CA ILE A 98 15.35 1.14 22.72
C ILE A 98 16.82 1.21 23.15
N SER A 99 17.49 0.07 23.09
CA SER A 99 18.93 0.00 23.29
C SER A 99 19.69 0.67 22.16
N ARG A 100 20.92 1.12 22.44
CA ARG A 100 21.82 1.66 21.42
C ARG A 100 22.07 0.67 20.28
N SER A 101 22.15 -0.62 20.60
CA SER A 101 22.31 -1.70 19.63
C SER A 101 21.10 -1.88 18.71
N GLU A 102 19.88 -1.79 19.24
CA GLU A 102 18.65 -1.84 18.42
C GLU A 102 18.56 -0.63 17.50
N GLN A 103 18.90 0.56 18.01
CA GLN A 103 18.91 1.77 17.18
C GLN A 103 19.93 1.67 16.04
N GLU A 104 21.14 1.19 16.33
CA GLU A 104 22.20 0.99 15.33
C GLU A 104 21.79 -0.07 14.29
N HIS A 105 21.17 -1.17 14.74
CA HIS A 105 20.63 -2.20 13.85
C HIS A 105 19.63 -1.62 12.85
N TRP A 106 18.61 -0.89 13.32
CA TRP A 106 17.60 -0.29 12.44
C TRP A 106 18.19 0.78 11.51
N GLN A 107 19.19 1.54 11.97
CA GLN A 107 19.89 2.49 11.10
C GLN A 107 20.67 1.79 9.98
N ASP A 108 21.30 0.65 10.29
CA ASP A 108 22.01 -0.15 9.29
C ASP A 108 21.05 -0.81 8.30
N VAL A 109 19.91 -1.31 8.76
CA VAL A 109 18.83 -1.82 7.90
C VAL A 109 18.38 -0.73 6.91
N VAL A 110 18.06 0.48 7.40
CA VAL A 110 17.66 1.60 6.51
C VAL A 110 18.76 1.93 5.50
N ARG A 111 20.02 1.98 5.95
CA ARG A 111 21.16 2.29 5.08
C ARG A 111 21.36 1.24 3.99
N GLU A 112 21.26 -0.03 4.34
CA GLU A 112 21.36 -1.15 3.40
C GLU A 112 20.24 -1.08 2.36
N LYS A 113 18.99 -0.95 2.80
CA LYS A 113 17.84 -0.88 1.87
C LYS A 113 17.92 0.34 0.97
N MET A 114 18.30 1.50 1.51
CA MET A 114 18.47 2.73 0.72
C MET A 114 19.58 2.62 -0.34
N ALA A 115 20.61 1.80 -0.11
CA ALA A 115 21.66 1.54 -1.10
C ALA A 115 21.20 0.60 -2.23
N GLY A 116 20.23 -0.28 -1.97
CA GLY A 116 19.69 -1.22 -2.95
C GLY A 116 18.70 -0.61 -3.95
N PHE A 117 18.20 0.61 -3.69
CA PHE A 117 17.30 1.30 -4.59
C PHE A 117 18.04 2.21 -5.56
N ASN A 118 17.76 2.03 -6.86
CA ASN A 118 18.08 3.05 -7.86
C ASN A 118 17.21 4.29 -7.61
N VAL A 119 17.72 5.47 -7.95
CA VAL A 119 16.98 6.75 -7.91
C VAL A 119 15.81 6.66 -8.89
N ASN A 120 14.71 6.08 -8.43
CA ASN A 120 13.47 5.88 -9.16
C ASN A 120 12.40 6.80 -8.56
N GLU A 121 11.26 6.89 -9.25
CA GLU A 121 10.05 7.51 -8.70
C GLU A 121 9.69 6.89 -7.34
N PHE A 122 9.55 7.75 -6.33
CA PHE A 122 9.02 7.46 -5.00
C PHE A 122 9.89 6.54 -4.13
N LEU A 123 11.13 6.96 -3.84
CA LEU A 123 12.11 6.21 -3.03
C LEU A 123 11.65 6.00 -1.58
N VAL A 124 11.07 7.01 -0.93
CA VAL A 124 10.60 6.92 0.45
C VAL A 124 9.44 5.95 0.56
N TYR A 125 8.48 6.02 -0.36
CA TYR A 125 7.38 5.07 -0.40
C TYR A 125 7.89 3.62 -0.50
N GLN A 126 8.87 3.36 -1.37
CA GLN A 126 9.47 2.04 -1.52
C GLN A 126 10.17 1.58 -0.23
N LEU A 127 10.91 2.46 0.42
CA LEU A 127 11.59 2.18 1.68
C LEU A 127 10.59 1.84 2.78
N ILE A 128 9.58 2.67 2.98
CA ILE A 128 8.56 2.48 4.00
C ILE A 128 7.76 1.19 3.79
N SER A 129 7.49 0.83 2.53
CA SER A 129 6.81 -0.43 2.18
C SER A 129 7.59 -1.68 2.60
N ILE A 130 8.91 -1.58 2.81
CA ILE A 130 9.75 -2.68 3.31
C ILE A 130 9.95 -2.55 4.83
N LEU A 131 10.18 -1.34 5.31
CA LEU A 131 10.53 -1.10 6.71
C LEU A 131 9.37 -1.34 7.68
N ILE A 132 8.14 -0.96 7.30
CA ILE A 132 6.95 -1.16 8.15
C ILE A 132 6.72 -2.65 8.45
N PRO A 133 6.67 -3.56 7.45
CA PRO A 133 6.55 -5.00 7.72
C PRO A 133 7.63 -5.55 8.65
N MET A 134 8.89 -5.10 8.48
CA MET A 134 9.98 -5.55 9.36
C MET A 134 9.75 -5.15 10.81
N VAL A 135 9.19 -3.96 11.07
CA VAL A 135 8.88 -3.52 12.44
C VAL A 135 7.72 -4.35 13.01
N HIS A 136 6.70 -4.67 12.21
CA HIS A 136 5.65 -5.60 12.63
C HIS A 136 6.21 -6.97 13.02
N ASP A 137 7.10 -7.54 12.22
CA ASP A 137 7.74 -8.83 12.50
C ASP A 137 8.55 -8.81 13.82
N ASP A 138 9.25 -7.71 14.09
CA ASP A 138 10.01 -7.50 15.33
C ASP A 138 9.09 -7.38 16.56
N MET A 139 7.97 -6.68 16.41
CA MET A 139 6.94 -6.57 17.46
C MET A 139 6.30 -7.91 17.78
N GLU A 140 5.98 -8.72 16.77
CA GLU A 140 5.45 -10.07 16.95
C GLU A 140 6.46 -11.00 17.61
N SER A 141 7.73 -10.90 17.21
CA SER A 141 8.82 -11.72 17.75
C SER A 141 9.08 -11.41 19.23
N THR A 142 8.98 -10.13 19.62
CA THR A 142 9.09 -9.68 21.00
C THR A 142 7.89 -10.13 21.86
N SER A 143 6.70 -10.23 21.25
CA SER A 143 5.46 -10.65 21.93
C SER A 143 5.36 -12.17 22.14
N LYS A 144 6.14 -12.99 21.42
CA LYS A 144 6.09 -14.46 21.48
C LYS A 144 6.94 -15.09 22.60
N VAL A 145 7.46 -14.32 23.55
CA VAL A 145 8.11 -14.88 24.74
C VAL A 145 7.07 -15.10 25.84
N SER A 146 6.74 -16.38 26.07
CA SER A 146 5.85 -16.97 27.09
C SER A 146 4.48 -17.39 26.54
N LEU A 147 4.37 -18.65 26.10
CA LEU A 147 3.31 -19.59 26.47
C LEU A 147 3.77 -20.98 26.04
N ASP A 148 4.31 -21.75 26.98
CA ASP A 148 4.44 -23.21 26.87
C ASP A 148 3.02 -23.79 26.76
N LEU A 149 2.63 -24.28 25.58
CA LEU A 149 1.50 -25.20 25.41
C LEU A 149 1.77 -26.19 24.27
N PRO A 150 1.29 -27.44 24.40
CA PRO A 150 1.73 -28.59 23.62
C PRO A 150 1.22 -28.55 22.16
N PRO A 151 1.88 -29.28 21.24
CA PRO A 151 1.53 -29.26 19.83
C PRO A 151 0.20 -29.99 19.61
N THR A 152 -0.87 -29.23 19.37
CA THR A 152 -2.08 -29.78 18.75
C THR A 152 -2.05 -29.44 17.28
N THR A 153 -1.44 -30.32 16.50
CA THR A 153 -1.49 -30.33 15.05
C THR A 153 -2.92 -30.64 14.61
N SER A 154 -3.76 -29.62 14.46
CA SER A 154 -4.90 -29.70 13.55
C SER A 154 -4.47 -29.09 12.22
N LEU A 155 -4.21 -29.94 11.23
CA LEU A 155 -4.01 -29.54 9.84
C LEU A 155 -5.17 -28.62 9.41
N PRO A 156 -4.94 -27.34 9.07
CA PRO A 156 -5.98 -26.52 8.47
C PRO A 156 -6.37 -27.16 7.14
N THR A 157 -7.63 -27.52 6.97
CA THR A 157 -8.14 -27.90 5.65
C THR A 157 -7.90 -26.74 4.68
N PRO A 158 -7.29 -26.95 3.50
CA PRO A 158 -7.03 -25.88 2.55
C PRO A 158 -8.37 -25.30 2.07
N LYS A 159 -8.68 -24.09 2.53
CA LYS A 159 -9.86 -23.34 2.11
C LYS A 159 -9.40 -22.30 1.09
N PRO A 160 -10.03 -22.20 -0.09
CA PRO A 160 -9.77 -21.11 -1.00
C PRO A 160 -10.35 -19.80 -0.43
N TYR A 161 -9.62 -18.71 -0.59
CA TYR A 161 -10.02 -17.37 -0.18
C TYR A 161 -10.14 -16.47 -1.40
N HIS A 162 -10.92 -15.40 -1.25
CA HIS A 162 -10.89 -14.27 -2.16
C HIS A 162 -10.67 -12.97 -1.41
N ALA A 163 -10.04 -12.03 -2.08
CA ALA A 163 -9.80 -10.70 -1.60
C ALA A 163 -10.21 -9.68 -2.66
N LEU A 164 -10.77 -8.57 -2.21
CA LEU A 164 -10.99 -7.40 -3.04
C LEU A 164 -10.27 -6.22 -2.43
N LEU A 165 -9.59 -5.47 -3.29
CA LEU A 165 -8.80 -4.33 -2.90
C LEU A 165 -9.10 -3.16 -3.81
N THR A 166 -8.98 -1.97 -3.24
CA THR A 166 -9.14 -0.73 -4.00
C THR A 166 -7.97 0.19 -3.74
N SER A 167 -7.56 0.91 -4.77
CA SER A 167 -6.70 2.09 -4.64
C SER A 167 -7.36 3.26 -5.36
N HIS A 168 -6.93 4.48 -5.07
CA HIS A 168 -7.36 5.65 -5.85
C HIS A 168 -6.88 5.51 -7.29
N HIS A 169 -5.64 5.06 -7.50
CA HIS A 169 -5.10 4.82 -8.82
C HIS A 169 -4.29 3.53 -8.85
N LEU A 170 -4.50 2.70 -9.86
CA LEU A 170 -3.59 1.60 -10.21
C LEU A 170 -2.90 1.93 -11.54
N ILE A 171 -2.03 2.95 -11.51
CA ILE A 171 -1.39 3.51 -12.70
C ILE A 171 0.04 3.01 -12.87
N SER A 172 0.81 2.83 -11.78
CA SER A 172 2.26 2.64 -11.92
C SER A 172 2.59 1.31 -12.64
N PRO A 173 3.42 1.36 -13.71
CA PRO A 173 3.86 0.17 -14.44
C PRO A 173 4.57 -0.86 -13.55
N ASN A 174 5.23 -0.39 -12.48
CA ASN A 174 5.88 -1.26 -11.50
C ASN A 174 4.85 -2.02 -10.64
N LYS A 175 3.81 -1.36 -10.11
CA LYS A 175 2.73 -2.06 -9.38
C LYS A 175 2.02 -3.08 -10.27
N ARG A 176 1.79 -2.73 -11.54
CA ARG A 176 1.21 -3.63 -12.55
C ARG A 176 2.09 -4.87 -12.77
N ARG A 177 3.40 -4.68 -12.96
CA ARG A 177 4.36 -5.78 -13.15
C ARG A 177 4.49 -6.66 -11.90
N SER A 178 4.52 -6.06 -10.71
CA SER A 178 4.55 -6.79 -9.44
C SER A 178 3.29 -7.64 -9.24
N LEU A 179 2.10 -7.10 -9.52
CA LEU A 179 0.84 -7.86 -9.45
C LEU A 179 0.82 -9.04 -10.43
N GLN A 180 1.26 -8.83 -11.67
CA GLN A 180 1.40 -9.91 -12.65
C GLN A 180 2.40 -10.97 -12.19
N GLN A 181 3.55 -10.55 -11.66
CA GLN A 181 4.59 -11.45 -11.16
C GLN A 181 4.08 -12.29 -9.98
N TRP A 182 3.44 -11.66 -8.99
CA TRP A 182 2.87 -12.35 -7.83
C TRP A 182 1.72 -13.28 -8.17
N SER A 183 0.86 -12.91 -9.13
CA SER A 183 -0.19 -13.81 -9.59
C SER A 183 0.39 -15.13 -10.12
N SER A 184 1.56 -15.08 -10.77
CA SER A 184 2.27 -16.24 -11.25
C SER A 184 3.01 -17.00 -10.15
N GLU A 185 3.66 -16.30 -9.23
CA GLU A 185 4.46 -16.90 -8.16
C GLU A 185 3.58 -17.57 -7.09
N LEU A 186 2.49 -16.92 -6.71
CA LEU A 186 1.57 -17.37 -5.65
C LEU A 186 0.40 -18.20 -6.19
N SER A 187 0.35 -18.51 -7.49
CA SER A 187 -0.76 -19.25 -8.12
C SER A 187 -2.15 -18.66 -7.82
N ILE A 188 -2.27 -17.34 -7.91
CA ILE A 188 -3.47 -16.58 -7.61
C ILE A 188 -4.13 -16.15 -8.93
N SER A 189 -5.44 -16.34 -9.06
CA SER A 189 -6.21 -15.83 -10.19
C SER A 189 -7.01 -14.58 -9.80
N GLY A 190 -7.51 -13.87 -10.81
CA GLY A 190 -8.32 -12.68 -10.59
C GLY A 190 -8.04 -11.60 -11.63
N PHE A 191 -8.19 -10.35 -11.23
CA PHE A 191 -8.03 -9.23 -12.13
C PHE A 191 -7.54 -7.97 -11.42
N ALA A 192 -6.97 -7.07 -12.21
CA ALA A 192 -6.62 -5.71 -11.82
C ALA A 192 -7.22 -4.70 -12.81
N LYS A 193 -8.07 -3.81 -12.33
CA LYS A 193 -8.54 -2.64 -13.07
C LYS A 193 -7.57 -1.48 -12.87
N VAL A 194 -6.87 -1.10 -13.93
CA VAL A 194 -5.87 -0.03 -13.94
C VAL A 194 -6.54 1.36 -13.99
N GLY A 195 -5.82 2.40 -13.58
CA GLY A 195 -6.35 3.77 -13.54
C GLY A 195 -7.24 4.05 -12.31
N TYR A 196 -8.16 5.01 -12.43
CA TYR A 196 -9.07 5.46 -11.35
C TYR A 196 -10.50 4.89 -11.48
N PRO A 197 -11.12 4.39 -10.39
CA PRO A 197 -10.45 3.86 -9.20
C PRO A 197 -9.65 2.61 -9.58
N GLY A 198 -8.58 2.29 -8.86
CA GLY A 198 -7.91 1.01 -8.97
C GLY A 198 -8.72 -0.07 -8.25
N VAL A 199 -8.99 -1.21 -8.90
CA VAL A 199 -9.74 -2.31 -8.28
C VAL A 199 -8.99 -3.61 -8.54
N ILE A 200 -8.68 -4.37 -7.51
CA ILE A 200 -7.96 -5.64 -7.64
C ILE A 200 -8.77 -6.71 -6.94
N TYR A 201 -9.06 -7.78 -7.66
CA TYR A 201 -9.70 -8.95 -7.12
C TYR A 201 -8.74 -10.13 -7.25
N ALA A 202 -8.55 -10.87 -6.17
CA ALA A 202 -7.64 -12.01 -6.09
C ALA A 202 -8.36 -13.21 -5.49
N GLU A 203 -8.10 -14.41 -6.01
CA GLU A 203 -8.59 -15.67 -5.47
C GLU A 203 -7.48 -16.72 -5.51
N GLY A 204 -7.38 -17.51 -4.45
CA GLY A 204 -6.31 -18.48 -4.29
C GLY A 204 -6.46 -19.28 -3.00
N MET A 205 -5.42 -20.03 -2.64
CA MET A 205 -5.35 -20.63 -1.30
C MET A 205 -5.20 -19.54 -0.24
N GLN A 206 -5.69 -19.80 0.98
CA GLN A 206 -5.63 -18.84 2.08
C GLN A 206 -4.24 -18.23 2.25
N GLU A 207 -3.22 -19.09 2.38
CA GLU A 207 -1.83 -18.69 2.58
C GLU A 207 -1.34 -17.78 1.44
N ASN A 208 -1.67 -18.12 0.19
CA ASN A 208 -1.25 -17.35 -0.98
C ASN A 208 -1.93 -15.98 -1.05
N VAL A 209 -3.24 -15.92 -0.73
CA VAL A 209 -3.99 -14.65 -0.72
C VAL A 209 -3.52 -13.75 0.42
N GLU A 210 -3.19 -14.31 1.58
CA GLU A 210 -2.63 -13.57 2.72
C GLU A 210 -1.18 -13.11 2.46
N GLU A 211 -0.39 -13.90 1.73
CA GLU A 211 1.00 -13.61 1.35
C GLU A 211 1.12 -12.57 0.22
N LEU A 212 0.00 -12.20 -0.41
CA LEU A 212 -0.03 -11.13 -1.40
C LEU A 212 0.30 -9.81 -0.68
N GLN A 213 1.56 -9.38 -0.78
CA GLN A 213 2.03 -8.13 -0.16
C GLN A 213 1.26 -6.95 -0.74
N TRP A 214 0.19 -6.53 -0.07
CA TRP A 214 -0.73 -5.53 -0.59
C TRP A 214 -0.04 -4.16 -0.75
N LEU A 215 0.53 -3.89 -1.94
CA LEU A 215 1.30 -2.68 -2.31
C LEU A 215 0.51 -1.36 -2.18
N ALA A 216 0.22 -0.93 -0.96
CA ALA A 216 -0.59 0.25 -0.68
C ALA A 216 -2.01 0.16 -1.24
N LEU A 217 -2.64 -1.01 -1.11
CA LEU A 217 -4.00 -1.23 -1.55
C LEU A 217 -4.89 -1.33 -0.31
N LYS A 218 -5.98 -0.57 -0.29
CA LYS A 218 -6.99 -0.69 0.76
C LYS A 218 -7.69 -2.03 0.58
N VAL A 219 -7.35 -3.00 1.44
CA VAL A 219 -8.06 -4.28 1.55
C VAL A 219 -9.51 -3.99 1.94
N ARG A 220 -10.46 -4.48 1.15
CA ARG A 220 -11.90 -4.32 1.43
C ARG A 220 -12.43 -5.51 2.19
N PHE A 221 -12.06 -6.71 1.76
CA PHE A 221 -12.33 -7.95 2.48
C PHE A 221 -11.32 -9.02 2.06
N ILE A 222 -11.17 -10.01 2.93
CA ILE A 222 -10.52 -11.30 2.68
C ILE A 222 -11.44 -12.34 3.31
N GLU A 223 -12.09 -13.17 2.49
CA GLU A 223 -13.10 -14.11 2.96
C GLU A 223 -12.88 -15.50 2.38
N ALA A 224 -13.29 -16.53 3.13
CA ALA A 224 -13.25 -17.89 2.63
C ALA A 224 -14.33 -18.07 1.57
N LEU A 225 -13.98 -18.63 0.40
CA LEU A 225 -15.00 -19.05 -0.55
C LEU A 225 -15.88 -20.13 0.11
N GLY A 226 -17.17 -19.82 0.26
CA GLY A 226 -18.19 -20.79 0.64
C GLY A 226 -18.19 -21.98 -0.33
N LYS A 227 -18.63 -23.15 0.16
CA LYS A 227 -18.63 -24.43 -0.58
C LYS A 227 -19.53 -24.47 -1.84
N GLU A 228 -20.09 -23.34 -2.27
CA GLU A 228 -21.25 -23.30 -3.17
C GLU A 228 -20.93 -23.22 -4.68
N ASN A 229 -19.70 -23.53 -5.10
CA ASN A 229 -19.43 -23.72 -6.54
C ASN A 229 -18.37 -24.79 -6.79
N ARG A 230 -18.65 -26.01 -6.32
CA ARG A 230 -17.78 -27.17 -6.49
C ARG A 230 -17.89 -27.86 -7.87
N ASP A 231 -18.64 -27.32 -8.83
CA ASP A 231 -19.04 -28.09 -10.02
C ASP A 231 -18.55 -27.57 -11.37
N THR A 232 -17.37 -26.94 -11.42
CA THR A 232 -16.59 -26.90 -12.66
C THR A 232 -15.23 -27.53 -12.44
N GLY A 233 -15.17 -28.84 -12.67
CA GLY A 233 -13.98 -29.70 -12.61
C GLY A 233 -12.89 -29.38 -13.63
N LYS A 234 -12.39 -28.14 -13.62
CA LYS A 234 -11.11 -27.72 -14.17
C LYS A 234 -10.60 -26.59 -13.27
N LEU A 235 -9.61 -26.88 -12.43
CA LEU A 235 -8.75 -25.88 -11.77
C LEU A 235 -7.85 -25.17 -12.81
N LEU A 236 -8.47 -24.68 -13.88
CA LEU A 236 -7.89 -23.61 -14.69
C LEU A 236 -8.31 -22.34 -13.97
N LEU A 237 -7.62 -22.04 -12.87
CA LEU A 237 -7.68 -20.70 -12.27
C LEU A 237 -7.47 -19.71 -13.43
N PRO A 238 -8.46 -18.87 -13.76
CA PRO A 238 -8.37 -18.01 -14.93
C PRO A 238 -7.13 -17.14 -14.82
N LYS A 239 -6.34 -17.08 -15.90
CA LYS A 239 -5.16 -16.23 -16.02
C LYS A 239 -5.46 -14.84 -15.50
N TRP A 240 -4.53 -14.25 -14.72
CA TRP A 240 -4.64 -12.87 -14.25
C TRP A 240 -5.03 -11.91 -15.39
N MET A 241 -6.09 -11.13 -15.18
CA MET A 241 -6.63 -10.22 -16.19
C MET A 241 -6.40 -8.76 -15.83
N GLU A 242 -6.29 -7.91 -16.86
CA GLU A 242 -6.24 -6.46 -16.70
C GLU A 242 -7.45 -5.81 -17.36
N PHE A 243 -8.06 -4.87 -16.65
CA PHE A 243 -9.18 -4.09 -17.12
C PHE A 243 -8.86 -2.61 -17.10
N GLU A 244 -9.42 -1.87 -18.06
CA GLU A 244 -9.28 -0.41 -18.10
C GLU A 244 -10.56 0.27 -17.60
N LYS A 245 -11.72 -0.37 -17.79
CA LYS A 245 -13.04 0.20 -17.51
C LYS A 245 -13.72 -0.49 -16.35
N VAL A 246 -14.41 0.30 -15.51
CA VAL A 246 -15.21 -0.22 -14.39
C VAL A 246 -16.33 -1.15 -14.86
N GLY A 247 -16.91 -0.91 -16.05
CA GLY A 247 -17.93 -1.81 -16.61
C GLY A 247 -17.44 -3.25 -16.81
N GLN A 248 -16.15 -3.45 -17.12
CA GLN A 248 -15.55 -4.78 -17.26
C GLN A 248 -15.41 -5.48 -15.90
N VAL A 249 -15.14 -4.72 -14.83
CA VAL A 249 -15.10 -5.23 -13.46
C VAL A 249 -16.48 -5.73 -13.02
N VAL A 250 -17.52 -4.95 -13.30
CA VAL A 250 -18.90 -5.30 -12.97
C VAL A 250 -19.33 -6.56 -13.73
N GLU A 251 -19.05 -6.62 -15.03
CA GLU A 251 -19.37 -7.78 -15.87
C GLU A 251 -18.63 -9.05 -15.41
N GLU A 252 -17.34 -8.94 -15.09
CA GLU A 252 -16.53 -10.06 -14.60
C GLU A 252 -17.03 -10.56 -13.23
N MET A 253 -17.36 -9.65 -12.31
CA MET A 253 -17.88 -10.02 -10.99
C MET A 253 -19.30 -10.59 -11.09
N ARG A 254 -20.13 -10.11 -12.02
CA ARG A 254 -21.42 -10.73 -12.35
C ARG A 254 -21.26 -12.15 -12.90
N ASN A 255 -20.32 -12.37 -13.82
CA ASN A 255 -20.03 -13.71 -14.36
C ASN A 255 -19.57 -14.69 -13.27
N ARG A 256 -18.95 -14.18 -12.20
CA ARG A 256 -18.53 -14.95 -11.02
C ARG A 256 -19.61 -15.11 -9.95
N GLY A 257 -20.80 -14.52 -10.15
CA GLY A 257 -21.89 -14.50 -9.17
C GLY A 257 -21.61 -13.64 -7.94
N ARG A 258 -20.78 -12.59 -8.07
CA ARG A 258 -20.22 -11.77 -6.98
C ARG A 258 -20.37 -10.28 -7.24
N GLU A 259 -21.42 -9.89 -7.98
CA GLU A 259 -21.68 -8.50 -8.34
C GLU A 259 -21.99 -7.61 -7.11
N GLU A 260 -22.62 -8.19 -6.09
CA GLU A 260 -22.95 -7.54 -4.81
C GLU A 260 -21.75 -6.83 -4.16
N TYR A 261 -20.59 -7.50 -4.13
CA TYR A 261 -19.36 -6.92 -3.55
C TYR A 261 -18.89 -5.64 -4.24
N ILE A 262 -19.18 -5.46 -5.54
CA ILE A 262 -18.76 -4.26 -6.29
C ILE A 262 -19.86 -3.18 -6.20
N THR A 263 -21.12 -3.59 -6.29
CA THR A 263 -22.27 -2.68 -6.32
C THR A 263 -22.57 -2.05 -4.95
N GLU A 264 -22.40 -2.79 -3.84
CA GLU A 264 -22.49 -2.25 -2.48
C GLU A 264 -21.42 -1.20 -2.19
N MET A 265 -20.30 -1.26 -2.91
CA MET A 265 -19.19 -0.31 -2.80
C MET A 265 -19.33 0.92 -3.70
N GLY A 266 -20.46 1.09 -4.41
CA GLY A 266 -20.69 2.22 -5.31
C GLY A 266 -19.88 2.18 -6.61
N ILE A 267 -19.18 1.06 -6.87
CA ILE A 267 -18.37 0.87 -8.08
C ILE A 267 -19.34 0.43 -9.18
N GLY A 268 -19.53 1.28 -10.21
CA GLY A 268 -20.48 1.03 -11.30
C GLY A 268 -21.86 1.66 -11.13
N SER A 269 -22.12 2.40 -10.04
CA SER A 269 -23.40 3.09 -9.81
C SER A 269 -23.57 4.40 -10.61
N VAL A 270 -22.54 4.86 -11.33
CA VAL A 270 -22.63 5.98 -12.27
C VAL A 270 -23.17 5.48 -13.61
N GLY A 271 -24.49 5.41 -13.74
CA GLY A 271 -25.12 5.04 -15.02
C GLY A 271 -26.62 4.77 -15.02
N LEU A 272 -27.34 4.86 -13.89
CA LEU A 272 -28.81 4.81 -13.86
C LEU A 272 -29.38 6.15 -13.38
N GLY A 273 -28.98 7.22 -14.07
CA GLY A 273 -29.61 8.53 -14.01
C GLY A 273 -30.11 8.91 -15.41
N GLY A 274 -31.18 8.26 -15.85
CA GLY A 274 -32.11 8.82 -16.83
C GLY A 274 -33.40 9.22 -16.11
N PRO A 275 -34.18 10.17 -16.61
CA PRO A 275 -34.48 10.37 -18.03
C PRO A 275 -33.71 11.50 -18.73
#